data_AF-C0QCW5-F1
#
_entry.id   AF-C0QCW5-F1
#
_cell.length_a   1.000
_cell.length_b   1.000
_cell.length_c   1.000
_cell.angle_alpha   90.00
_cell.angle_beta   90.00
_cell.angle_gamma   90.00
#
_symmetry.space_group_name_H-M   'P 1'
#
loop_
_entity.id
_entity.type
_entity.pdbx_description
1 polymer ?
#
loop_
_entity_poly.entity_id
_entity_poly.type
_entity_poly.pdbx_seq_one_letter_code
_entity_poly.pdbx_strand_id
1 'polypeptide(L)'
;MDAMRDLVLKIKPYTTGYGFLISETGIMVAHPKKNLVGENVRKFVFQTTFDRITLGEPAIEEHLSTITGKPNAYVFVPITPGRTGMAWGIAVAVPVDEITVGAHALRNISILIAVITAANARDSMAELGQAA
;
A
#
# COMPACT_ATOMS: atom_id res chain seq x y z
N MET A 1 -17.13 3.26 20.39
CA MET A 1 -16.87 2.40 19.20
C MET A 1 -17.12 3.17 17.91
N ASP A 2 -18.26 3.87 17.77
CA ASP A 2 -18.58 4.62 16.54
C ASP A 2 -17.54 5.68 16.15
N ALA A 3 -17.05 6.45 17.12
CA ALA A 3 -15.97 7.41 16.88
C ALA A 3 -14.70 6.79 16.28
N MET A 4 -14.35 5.56 16.67
CA MET A 4 -13.17 4.85 16.15
C MET A 4 -13.42 4.33 14.73
N ARG A 5 -14.64 3.83 14.46
CA ARG A 5 -15.07 3.45 13.11
C ARG A 5 -14.98 4.64 12.16
N ASP A 6 -15.52 5.79 12.58
CA ASP A 6 -15.53 7.02 11.79
C ASP A 6 -14.12 7.56 11.54
N LEU A 7 -13.24 7.48 12.54
CA LEU A 7 -11.85 7.90 12.42
C LEU A 7 -11.09 7.03 11.41
N VAL A 8 -11.24 5.70 11.50
CA VAL A 8 -10.57 4.77 10.59
C VAL A 8 -11.07 4.92 9.15
N LEU A 9 -12.38 5.13 8.95
CA LEU A 9 -12.94 5.33 7.61
C LEU A 9 -12.55 6.68 6.96
N LYS A 10 -12.08 7.64 7.76
CA LYS A 10 -11.52 8.91 7.25
C LYS A 10 -10.07 8.78 6.78
N ILE A 11 -9.38 7.69 7.14
CA ILE A 11 -8.02 7.43 6.67
C ILE A 11 -8.06 7.18 5.16
N LYS A 12 -7.44 8.09 4.40
CA LYS A 12 -7.34 8.05 2.94
C LYS A 12 -5.92 8.43 2.51
N PRO A 13 -4.95 7.49 2.55
CA PRO A 13 -3.65 7.73 1.95
C PRO A 13 -3.79 7.79 0.43
N TYR A 14 -3.26 8.87 -0.15
CA TYR A 14 -3.35 9.14 -1.59
C TYR A 14 -4.82 9.19 -2.08
N THR A 15 -5.09 8.73 -3.31
CA THR A 15 -6.39 8.84 -3.96
C THR A 15 -7.27 7.63 -3.68
N THR A 16 -6.72 6.41 -3.85
CA THR A 16 -7.50 5.17 -3.75
C THR A 16 -7.20 4.34 -2.50
N GLY A 17 -6.30 4.79 -1.64
CA GLY A 17 -6.03 4.15 -0.37
C GLY A 17 -7.12 4.37 0.67
N TYR A 18 -7.17 3.48 1.66
CA TYR A 18 -8.22 3.50 2.68
C TYR A 18 -7.83 2.80 3.97
N GLY A 19 -8.45 3.21 5.08
CA GLY A 19 -8.42 2.49 6.35
C GLY A 19 -9.59 1.53 6.55
N PHE A 20 -9.38 0.47 7.33
CA PHE A 20 -10.43 -0.42 7.85
C PHE A 20 -10.07 -0.95 9.23
N LEU A 21 -11.09 -1.39 9.99
CA LEU A 21 -10.98 -1.80 11.38
C LEU A 21 -11.40 -3.27 11.53
N ILE A 22 -10.61 -4.00 12.32
CA ILE A 22 -10.76 -5.43 12.57
C ILE A 22 -10.94 -5.64 14.08
N SER A 23 -11.90 -6.48 14.47
CA SER A 23 -12.08 -6.92 15.87
C SER A 23 -10.97 -7.87 16.33
N GLU A 24 -10.91 -8.16 17.62
CA GLU A 24 -10.03 -9.18 18.21
C GLU A 24 -10.24 -10.59 17.62
N THR A 25 -11.45 -10.86 17.15
CA THR A 25 -11.81 -12.14 16.51
C THR A 25 -11.47 -12.19 15.02
N GLY A 26 -10.99 -11.09 14.42
CA GLY A 26 -10.68 -10.99 13.00
C GLY A 26 -11.87 -10.59 12.13
N ILE A 27 -12.96 -10.08 12.69
CA ILE A 27 -14.12 -9.61 11.93
C ILE A 27 -13.88 -8.17 11.49
N MET A 28 -14.14 -7.86 10.22
CA MET A 28 -14.08 -6.48 9.73
C MET A 28 -15.26 -5.69 10.28
N VAL A 29 -14.96 -4.85 11.27
CA VAL A 29 -15.95 -4.03 11.96
C VAL A 29 -16.28 -2.81 11.13
N ALA A 30 -15.29 -2.16 10.51
CA ALA A 30 -15.50 -1.03 9.62
C ALA A 30 -14.66 -1.17 8.36
N HIS A 31 -15.26 -0.99 7.18
CA HIS A 31 -14.58 -1.03 5.90
C HIS A 31 -15.32 -0.09 4.92
N PRO A 32 -14.63 0.65 4.02
CA PRO A 32 -15.29 1.54 3.06
C PRO A 32 -16.28 0.81 2.14
N LYS A 33 -15.91 -0.42 1.74
CA LYS A 33 -16.78 -1.37 1.04
C LYS A 33 -17.72 -2.05 2.03
N LYS A 34 -18.99 -1.62 2.07
CA LYS A 34 -19.98 -2.06 3.07
C LYS A 34 -20.23 -3.58 3.09
N ASN A 35 -20.12 -4.26 1.95
CA ASN A 35 -20.31 -5.71 1.86
C ASN A 35 -19.20 -6.54 2.54
N LEU A 36 -18.09 -5.91 2.92
CA LEU A 36 -17.01 -6.56 3.68
C LEU A 36 -17.17 -6.36 5.19
N VAL A 37 -18.08 -5.50 5.63
CA VAL A 37 -18.38 -5.36 7.06
C VAL A 37 -19.07 -6.63 7.55
N GLY A 38 -18.55 -7.23 8.62
CA GLY A 38 -19.00 -8.52 9.16
C GLY A 38 -18.29 -9.74 8.57
N GLU A 39 -17.51 -9.58 7.51
CA GLU A 39 -16.69 -10.66 6.95
C GLU A 39 -15.42 -10.88 7.78
N ASN A 40 -14.89 -12.11 7.74
CA ASN A 40 -13.66 -12.46 8.42
C ASN A 40 -12.44 -12.05 7.58
N VAL A 41 -11.54 -11.26 8.16
CA VAL A 41 -10.34 -10.74 7.49
C VAL A 41 -9.41 -11.86 7.00
N ARG A 42 -9.43 -13.04 7.64
CA ARG A 42 -8.62 -14.22 7.25
C ARG A 42 -8.89 -14.72 5.82
N LYS A 43 -10.02 -14.33 5.22
CA LYS A 43 -10.31 -14.62 3.80
C LYS A 43 -9.49 -13.74 2.83
N PHE A 44 -8.90 -12.66 3.32
CA PHE A 44 -8.29 -11.59 2.52
C PHE A 44 -6.83 -11.31 2.87
N VAL A 45 -6.31 -11.87 3.96
CA VAL A 45 -4.94 -11.64 4.45
C VAL A 45 -4.20 -12.96 4.61
N PHE A 46 -2.87 -12.92 4.62
CA PHE A 46 -2.09 -14.13 4.90
C PHE A 46 -2.28 -14.57 6.36
N GLN A 47 -2.25 -15.89 6.59
CA GLN A 47 -2.37 -16.45 7.95
C GLN A 47 -1.28 -15.88 8.88
N THR A 48 -0.05 -15.74 8.38
CA THR A 48 1.07 -15.13 9.11
C THR A 48 0.80 -13.69 9.53
N THR A 49 0.15 -12.89 8.68
CA THR A 49 -0.28 -11.53 9.00
C THR A 49 -1.30 -11.54 10.13
N PHE A 50 -2.30 -12.41 10.03
CA PHE A 50 -3.32 -12.55 11.06
C PHE A 50 -2.72 -12.94 12.43
N ASP A 51 -1.81 -13.92 12.44
CA ASP A 51 -1.16 -14.40 13.66
C ASP A 51 -0.39 -13.25 14.35
N ARG A 52 0.37 -12.46 13.59
CA ARG A 52 1.10 -11.29 14.12
C ARG A 52 0.16 -10.24 14.73
N ILE A 53 -0.95 -9.93 14.05
CA ILE A 53 -1.95 -8.99 14.60
C ILE A 53 -2.50 -9.50 15.92
N THR A 54 -2.83 -10.80 16.02
CA THR A 54 -3.35 -11.38 17.28
C THR A 54 -2.34 -11.41 18.41
N LEU A 55 -1.05 -11.49 18.09
CA LEU A 55 0.05 -11.39 19.05
C LEU A 55 0.33 -9.94 19.48
N GLY A 56 -0.39 -8.96 18.92
CA GLY A 56 -0.15 -7.55 19.20
C GLY A 56 1.08 -7.00 18.48
N GLU A 57 1.50 -7.63 17.38
CA GLU A 57 2.59 -7.15 16.53
C GLU A 57 2.07 -6.48 15.25
N PRO A 58 2.72 -5.41 14.77
CA PRO A 58 2.39 -4.81 13.48
C PRO A 58 2.81 -5.74 12.33
N ALA A 59 2.00 -5.79 11.28
CA ALA A 59 2.27 -6.60 10.10
C ALA A 59 2.11 -5.77 8.81
N ILE A 60 2.86 -6.15 7.78
CA ILE A 60 2.77 -5.55 6.45
C ILE A 60 2.72 -6.69 5.45
N GLU A 61 1.80 -6.60 4.49
CA GLU A 61 1.74 -7.50 3.35
C GLU A 61 1.36 -6.73 2.08
N GLU A 62 1.70 -7.27 0.92
CA GLU A 62 1.22 -6.76 -0.36
C GLU A 62 0.17 -7.70 -0.91
N HIS A 63 -0.99 -7.16 -1.29
CA HIS A 63 -2.08 -7.91 -1.86
C HIS A 63 -2.94 -7.03 -2.78
N LEU A 64 -3.84 -7.64 -3.55
CA LEU A 64 -4.77 -6.87 -4.36
C LEU A 64 -5.81 -6.15 -3.49
N SER A 65 -6.10 -4.90 -3.85
CA SER A 65 -7.15 -4.08 -3.27
C SER A 65 -8.52 -4.73 -3.47
N THR A 66 -9.30 -4.84 -2.40
CA THR A 66 -10.71 -5.30 -2.51
C THR A 66 -11.63 -4.25 -3.14
N ILE A 67 -11.15 -3.01 -3.29
CA ILE A 67 -11.86 -1.88 -3.91
C ILE A 67 -11.44 -1.71 -5.37
N THR A 68 -10.13 -1.65 -5.66
CA THR A 68 -9.63 -1.31 -7.00
C THR A 68 -9.10 -2.51 -7.80
N GLY A 69 -8.82 -3.65 -7.15
CA GLY A 69 -8.18 -4.80 -7.78
C GLY A 69 -6.71 -4.59 -8.13
N LYS A 70 -6.09 -3.48 -7.72
CA LYS A 70 -4.67 -3.17 -7.94
C LYS A 70 -3.80 -3.55 -6.74
N PRO A 71 -2.47 -3.71 -6.90
CA PRO A 71 -1.56 -3.96 -5.79
C PRO A 71 -1.59 -2.84 -4.74
N ASN A 72 -1.88 -3.22 -3.49
CA ASN A 72 -1.79 -2.35 -2.34
C ASN A 72 -0.83 -2.98 -1.31
N ALA A 73 -0.05 -2.13 -0.65
CA ALA A 73 0.62 -2.48 0.60
C ALA A 73 -0.38 -2.26 1.75
N TYR A 74 -0.69 -3.33 2.48
CA TYR A 74 -1.55 -3.31 3.65
C TYR A 74 -0.68 -3.26 4.91
N VAL A 75 -0.87 -2.21 5.71
CA VAL A 75 -0.20 -2.04 6.99
C VAL A 75 -1.21 -2.28 8.10
N PHE A 76 -0.95 -3.27 8.95
CA PHE A 76 -1.77 -3.65 10.09
C PHE A 76 -1.09 -3.23 11.38
N VAL A 77 -1.80 -2.45 12.20
CA VAL A 77 -1.32 -1.97 13.50
C VAL A 77 -2.30 -2.43 14.57
N PRO A 78 -1.84 -3.22 15.55
CA PRO A 78 -2.66 -3.65 16.66
C PRO A 78 -2.92 -2.47 17.61
N ILE A 79 -4.14 -2.38 18.11
CA ILE A 79 -4.58 -1.41 19.10
C ILE A 79 -5.30 -2.14 20.23
N THR A 80 -5.10 -1.71 21.47
CA THR A 80 -5.79 -2.28 22.63
C THR A 80 -6.75 -1.24 23.20
N PRO A 81 -8.06 -1.33 22.93
CA PRO A 81 -9.02 -0.36 23.45
C PRO A 81 -9.19 -0.55 24.97
N GLY A 82 -8.59 0.33 25.78
CA GLY A 82 -8.78 0.33 27.24
C GLY A 82 -8.08 -0.82 27.98
N ARG A 83 -8.68 -1.30 29.09
CA ARG A 83 -8.10 -2.31 30.01
C ARG A 83 -8.45 -3.77 29.65
N THR A 84 -9.07 -4.02 28.50
CA THR A 84 -9.64 -5.33 28.15
C THR A 84 -8.60 -6.34 27.65
N GLY A 85 -7.37 -5.91 27.35
CA GLY A 85 -6.28 -6.80 26.90
C GLY A 85 -6.49 -7.43 25.52
N MET A 86 -7.61 -7.13 24.85
CA MET A 86 -7.96 -7.70 23.54
C MET A 86 -7.42 -6.79 22.42
N ALA A 87 -6.56 -7.33 21.57
CA ALA A 87 -5.95 -6.61 20.45
C ALA A 87 -6.92 -6.53 19.27
N TRP A 88 -7.33 -5.31 18.94
CA TRP A 88 -8.02 -4.95 17.71
C TRP A 88 -6.99 -4.59 16.64
N GLY A 89 -7.34 -4.68 15.36
CA GLY A 89 -6.44 -4.31 14.26
C GLY A 89 -6.94 -3.09 13.50
N ILE A 90 -6.13 -2.05 13.37
CA ILE A 90 -6.32 -1.03 12.32
C ILE A 90 -5.50 -1.46 11.12
N ALA A 91 -6.12 -1.44 9.95
CA ALA A 91 -5.44 -1.75 8.70
C ALA A 91 -5.55 -0.56 7.74
N VAL A 92 -4.46 -0.28 7.03
CA VAL A 92 -4.39 0.80 6.04
C VAL A 92 -3.90 0.20 4.73
N ALA A 93 -4.72 0.30 3.70
CA ALA A 93 -4.39 -0.11 2.34
C ALA A 93 -3.80 1.07 1.58
N VAL A 94 -2.55 0.94 1.13
CA VAL A 94 -1.82 1.99 0.42
C VAL A 94 -1.56 1.54 -1.03
N PRO A 95 -2.05 2.28 -2.04
CA PRO A 95 -1.89 1.92 -3.45
C PRO A 95 -0.44 2.06 -3.91
N VAL A 96 0.17 0.94 -4.32
CA VAL A 96 1.60 0.89 -4.69
C VAL A 96 1.87 1.74 -5.94
N ASP A 97 0.96 1.72 -6.91
CA ASP A 97 1.09 2.50 -8.14
C ASP A 97 1.14 4.00 -7.85
N GLU A 98 0.31 4.50 -6.93
CA GLU A 98 0.30 5.92 -6.56
C GLU A 98 1.57 6.34 -5.80
N ILE A 99 2.16 5.44 -5.00
CA ILE A 99 3.47 5.69 -4.36
C ILE A 99 4.55 5.89 -5.44
N THR A 100 4.54 5.08 -6.49
CA THR A 100 5.62 5.05 -7.49
C THR A 100 5.44 6.04 -8.65
N VAL A 101 4.30 6.70 -8.78
CA VAL A 101 4.05 7.71 -9.85
C VAL A 101 5.19 8.73 -9.95
N GLY A 102 5.65 9.28 -8.81
CA GLY A 102 6.75 10.25 -8.80
C GLY A 102 8.09 9.64 -9.24
N ALA A 103 8.38 8.41 -8.81
CA ALA A 103 9.60 7.70 -9.17
C ALA A 103 9.63 7.33 -10.67
N HIS A 104 8.48 7.00 -11.26
CA HIS A 104 8.38 6.72 -12.69
C HIS A 104 8.68 7.95 -13.55
N ALA A 105 8.22 9.14 -13.15
CA ALA A 105 8.53 10.38 -13.84
C ALA A 105 10.04 10.67 -13.84
N LEU A 106 10.69 10.57 -12.67
CA LEU A 106 12.13 10.76 -12.55
C LEU A 106 12.92 9.72 -13.35
N ARG A 107 12.53 8.44 -13.28
CA ARG A 107 13.13 7.37 -14.08
C ARG A 107 13.09 7.69 -15.58
N ASN A 108 11.92 8.14 -16.07
CA ASN A 108 11.75 8.44 -17.49
C ASN A 108 12.60 9.63 -17.92
N ILE A 109 12.72 10.67 -17.08
CA ILE A 109 13.64 11.80 -17.32
C ILE A 109 15.09 11.31 -17.39
N SER A 110 15.52 10.48 -16.43
CA SER A 110 16.88 9.94 -16.42
C SER A 110 17.19 9.09 -17.66
N ILE A 111 16.22 8.27 -18.12
CA ILE A 111 16.37 7.50 -19.36
C ILE A 111 16.50 8.43 -20.57
N LEU A 112 15.68 9.48 -20.66
CA LEU A 112 15.76 10.46 -21.75
C LEU A 112 17.13 11.14 -21.81
N ILE A 113 17.66 11.58 -20.66
CA ILE A 113 18.99 12.20 -20.58
C ILE A 113 20.07 11.20 -21.02
N ALA A 114 19.98 9.95 -20.58
CA ALA A 114 20.92 8.90 -20.99
C ALA A 114 20.89 8.64 -22.50
N VAL A 115 19.69 8.57 -23.10
CA VAL A 115 19.52 8.36 -24.55
C VAL A 115 20.09 9.54 -25.35
N ILE A 116 19.81 10.78 -24.96
CA ILE A 116 20.34 11.98 -25.62
C ILE A 116 21.86 12.01 -25.54
N THR A 117 22.42 11.72 -24.36
CA THR A 117 23.87 11.72 -24.15
C THR A 117 24.55 10.63 -25.00
N ALA A 118 23.97 9.42 -25.05
CA ALA A 118 24.48 8.33 -25.86
C ALA A 118 24.41 8.60 -27.36
N ALA A 119 23.33 9.25 -27.83
CA ALA A 119 23.18 9.67 -29.22
C ALA A 119 24.25 10.70 -29.61
N ASN A 120 24.42 11.75 -28.80
CA ASN A 120 25.43 12.78 -29.04
C ASN A 120 26.85 12.19 -29.03
N ALA A 121 27.16 11.28 -28.11
CA ALA A 121 28.46 10.62 -28.06
C ALA A 121 28.73 9.76 -29.31
N ARG A 122 27.69 9.10 -29.84
CA ARG A 122 27.79 8.33 -31.08
C ARG A 122 28.09 9.23 -32.29
N ASP A 123 27.43 10.38 -32.38
CA ASP A 123 27.60 11.32 -33.49
C ASP A 123 29.01 11.94 -33.47
N SER A 124 29.51 12.34 -32.30
CA SER A 124 30.90 12.84 -32.15
C SER A 124 31.96 11.80 -32.56
N MET A 125 31.75 10.52 -32.27
CA MET A 125 32.68 9.46 -32.68
C MET A 125 32.63 9.19 -34.19
N ALA A 126 31.48 9.38 -34.83
CA ALA A 126 31.32 9.22 -36.28
C ALA A 126 32.03 10.34 -37.07
N GLU A 127 32.02 11.58 -36.57
CA GLU A 127 32.73 12.70 -37.18
C GLU A 127 34.25 12.54 -37.11
N LEU A 128 34.80 12.13 -35.95
CA LEU A 128 36.23 11.90 -35.77
C LEU A 128 36.76 10.75 -36.67
N GLY A 129 35.95 9.73 -36.92
CA GLY A 129 36.32 8.60 -37.78
C GLY A 129 36.32 8.92 -39.28
N GLN A 130 35.63 9.98 -39.73
CA GLN A 130 35.66 10.43 -41.13
C GLN A 130 36.79 11.43 -41.41
N ALA A 131 37.36 12.03 -40.37
CA ALA A 131 38.45 13.00 -40.45
C ALA A 131 39.87 12.36 -40.39
N ALA A 132 39.96 11.04 -40.23
CA ALA A 132 41.21 10.25 -40.17
C ALA A 132 41.38 9.41 -41.44
#